data_AF-M4SVR8-F1
#
_entry.id   AF-M4SVR8-F1
#
_cell.length_a   1.000
_cell.length_b   1.000
_cell.length_c   1.000
_cell.angle_alpha   90.00
_cell.angle_beta   90.00
_cell.angle_gamma   90.00
#
_symmetry.space_group_name_H-M   'P 1'
#
loop_
_entity.id
_entity.type
_entity.pdbx_description
1 polymer ?
#
loop_
_entity_poly.entity_id
_entity_poly.type
_entity_poly.pdbx_seq_one_letter_code
_entity_poly.pdbx_strand_id
1 'polypeptide(L)'
;MTGKVGANSILADLVTQLAVPELAAAAPKMGLKQSVWKPLCDLSEELDSRPSNALKQITDAKAAIQKQTIAAKQAEIYAAPRDGTTLAAAAAAVAAAHYNTKVNQGLTRLKTATAKEATQNAGSTAYLKVLIDEWLNIMVQNKQAGNHGCLLNANGDDTAPGSTGQIDGQRCKLKLSLVQEHNDTTAELTQLGFPKLLTKLGSADADQDDNYQCALTSGHSTSGMGTAAALSGAVKFIDGYIVAPVSASPLTITDLSIIDSSKATDHPAWHAAWAAAKDKKGANDAAYQNSTGDITNKDGVSELVKLVYLQKADAEATEVQNELAKYFGKHTEDKWKELNKKIHDFEIPEKVAGLRAQTKVGEITDTPKLLAILAYYQLQGTNKLLKLKEDLEAEKAKHASSAKIEPENVCNEIGDKNETVCAKTPGCHFVSTNSEGKNSTLTKETEKKQENKQGISKTRMKR
;
A
#
# COMPACT_ATOMS: atom_id res chain seq x y z
N MET A 1 -25.16 -102.34 19.22
CA MET A 1 -24.88 -102.24 17.77
C MET A 1 -24.52 -100.79 17.49
N THR A 2 -23.26 -100.36 17.68
CA THR A 2 -22.16 -100.31 16.70
C THR A 2 -22.53 -99.66 15.37
N GLY A 3 -21.92 -98.50 15.08
CA GLY A 3 -21.75 -97.98 13.72
C GLY A 3 -21.75 -96.45 13.57
N LYS A 4 -20.58 -95.83 13.73
CA LYS A 4 -20.24 -94.45 13.30
C LYS A 4 -19.76 -94.45 11.83
N VAL A 5 -19.59 -93.24 11.29
CA VAL A 5 -18.82 -92.80 10.09
C VAL A 5 -19.67 -92.75 8.81
N GLY A 6 -19.69 -91.69 7.97
CA GLY A 6 -18.89 -90.47 7.85
C GLY A 6 -19.35 -89.67 6.61
N ALA A 7 -18.85 -88.44 6.50
CA ALA A 7 -19.23 -87.38 5.58
C ALA A 7 -19.15 -87.71 4.07
N ASN A 8 -20.01 -87.04 3.27
CA ASN A 8 -19.60 -86.45 2.00
C ASN A 8 -20.55 -85.33 1.54
N SER A 9 -19.92 -84.23 1.11
CA SER A 9 -20.36 -83.03 0.39
C SER A 9 -21.74 -82.99 -0.26
N ILE A 10 -22.40 -81.82 -0.18
CA ILE A 10 -22.68 -80.93 -1.34
C ILE A 10 -23.01 -79.52 -0.78
N LEU A 11 -22.09 -78.60 -1.03
CA LEU A 11 -22.25 -77.13 -1.03
C LEU A 11 -22.29 -76.69 -2.51
N ALA A 12 -22.87 -75.52 -2.78
CA ALA A 12 -23.06 -74.85 -4.09
C ALA A 12 -24.44 -75.14 -4.74
N ASP A 13 -25.29 -74.21 -5.18
CA ASP A 13 -25.21 -72.77 -5.35
C ASP A 13 -26.65 -72.19 -5.32
N LEU A 14 -26.87 -71.12 -4.56
CA LEU A 14 -27.99 -70.20 -4.80
C LEU A 14 -27.41 -68.79 -4.96
N VAL A 15 -26.81 -68.53 -6.12
CA VAL A 15 -26.44 -67.17 -6.51
C VAL A 15 -27.72 -66.44 -6.84
N THR A 16 -28.21 -65.68 -5.86
CA THR A 16 -29.22 -64.65 -6.09
C THR A 16 -28.58 -63.60 -6.98
N GLN A 17 -29.10 -63.47 -8.19
CA GLN A 17 -28.69 -62.51 -9.18
C GLN A 17 -29.08 -61.11 -8.68
N LEU A 18 -28.18 -60.50 -7.90
CA LEU A 18 -28.17 -59.05 -7.67
C LEU A 18 -27.82 -58.42 -9.01
N ALA A 19 -28.84 -58.13 -9.82
CA ALA A 19 -28.75 -57.14 -10.86
C ALA A 19 -28.45 -55.81 -10.17
N VAL A 20 -27.16 -55.48 -10.07
CA VAL A 20 -26.73 -54.09 -9.92
C VAL A 20 -27.33 -53.37 -11.12
N PRO A 21 -28.16 -52.33 -10.95
CA PRO A 21 -28.59 -51.54 -12.09
C PRO A 21 -27.32 -50.99 -12.73
N GLU A 22 -27.05 -51.45 -13.94
CA GLU A 22 -26.04 -50.86 -14.80
C GLU A 22 -26.48 -49.41 -14.99
N LEU A 23 -25.81 -48.50 -14.30
CA LEU A 23 -26.01 -47.06 -14.44
C LEU A 23 -25.85 -46.77 -15.94
N ALA A 24 -26.94 -46.41 -16.60
CA ALA A 24 -26.91 -46.07 -18.03
C ALA A 24 -25.77 -45.07 -18.25
N ALA A 25 -24.93 -45.31 -19.25
CA ALA A 25 -23.90 -44.36 -19.61
C ALA A 25 -24.58 -43.13 -20.20
N ALA A 26 -24.10 -41.92 -19.87
CA ALA A 26 -24.63 -40.68 -20.43
C ALA A 26 -24.66 -40.73 -21.97
N ALA A 27 -25.69 -40.18 -22.58
CA ALA A 27 -25.79 -40.20 -24.04
C ALA A 27 -24.79 -39.21 -24.70
N PRO A 28 -23.98 -39.67 -25.66
CA PRO A 28 -23.04 -38.80 -26.36
C PRO A 28 -23.77 -37.83 -27.29
N LYS A 29 -23.17 -36.65 -27.55
CA LYS A 29 -23.62 -35.65 -28.56
C LYS A 29 -24.91 -34.92 -28.19
N MET A 30 -25.24 -34.89 -26.90
CA MET A 30 -26.47 -34.27 -26.40
C MET A 30 -26.20 -32.91 -25.76
N GLY A 31 -27.27 -32.13 -25.64
CA GLY A 31 -27.32 -30.83 -25.00
C GLY A 31 -27.02 -30.91 -23.50
N LEU A 32 -26.61 -29.78 -22.94
CA LEU A 32 -26.16 -29.68 -21.56
C LEU A 32 -27.27 -29.13 -20.67
N LYS A 33 -27.55 -29.84 -19.57
CA LYS A 33 -28.51 -29.41 -18.56
C LYS A 33 -27.99 -28.24 -17.76
N GLN A 34 -28.90 -27.56 -17.07
CA GLN A 34 -28.60 -26.38 -16.25
C GLN A 34 -27.48 -26.60 -15.23
N SER A 35 -27.33 -27.81 -14.69
CA SER A 35 -26.24 -28.18 -13.77
C SER A 35 -24.84 -27.90 -14.33
N VAL A 36 -24.67 -27.99 -15.65
CA VAL A 36 -23.36 -27.79 -16.31
C VAL A 36 -23.09 -26.32 -16.60
N TRP A 37 -24.05 -25.61 -17.20
CA TRP A 37 -23.80 -24.26 -17.72
C TRP A 37 -24.09 -23.15 -16.71
N LYS A 38 -24.97 -23.38 -15.71
CA LYS A 38 -25.31 -22.36 -14.72
C LYS A 38 -24.10 -21.93 -13.87
N PRO A 39 -23.23 -22.85 -13.36
CA PRO A 39 -22.02 -22.44 -12.66
C PRO A 39 -21.06 -21.61 -13.51
N LEU A 40 -21.02 -21.82 -14.83
CA LEU A 40 -20.22 -20.99 -15.74
C LEU A 40 -20.79 -19.57 -15.87
N CYS A 41 -22.12 -19.41 -15.88
CA CYS A 41 -22.75 -18.10 -15.79
C CYS A 41 -22.44 -17.38 -14.47
N ASP A 42 -22.55 -18.09 -13.34
CA ASP A 42 -22.23 -17.52 -12.02
C ASP A 42 -20.77 -17.07 -11.96
N LEU A 43 -19.83 -17.91 -12.43
CA LEU A 43 -18.42 -17.55 -12.51
C LEU A 43 -18.18 -16.37 -13.44
N SER A 44 -18.77 -16.36 -14.63
CA SER A 44 -18.65 -15.24 -15.57
C SER A 44 -19.09 -13.90 -14.96
N GLU A 45 -20.18 -13.90 -14.19
CA GLU A 45 -20.66 -12.71 -13.49
C GLU A 45 -19.73 -12.29 -12.34
N GLU A 46 -19.12 -13.23 -11.61
CA GLU A 46 -18.10 -12.90 -10.62
C GLU A 46 -16.84 -12.31 -11.29
N LEU A 47 -16.38 -12.91 -12.39
CA LEU A 47 -15.21 -12.43 -13.14
C LEU A 47 -15.43 -11.02 -13.74
N ASP A 48 -16.68 -10.63 -14.01
CA ASP A 48 -17.06 -9.29 -14.48
C ASP A 48 -16.67 -8.18 -13.48
N SER A 49 -16.64 -8.50 -12.18
CA SER A 49 -16.31 -7.55 -11.11
C SER A 49 -14.79 -7.37 -10.88
N ARG A 50 -13.95 -8.25 -11.44
CA ARG A 50 -12.52 -8.31 -11.11
C ARG A 50 -11.72 -7.09 -11.61
N PRO A 51 -11.93 -6.55 -12.83
CA PRO A 51 -11.27 -5.31 -13.24
C PRO A 51 -11.65 -4.10 -12.37
N SER A 52 -12.89 -4.08 -11.91
CA SER A 52 -13.42 -3.05 -11.03
C SER A 52 -12.82 -3.11 -9.62
N ASN A 53 -12.63 -4.32 -9.08
CA ASN A 53 -11.88 -4.52 -7.84
C ASN A 53 -10.41 -4.11 -7.98
N ALA A 54 -9.77 -4.41 -9.11
CA ALA A 54 -8.40 -3.99 -9.38
C ALA A 54 -8.24 -2.47 -9.35
N LEU A 55 -9.19 -1.72 -9.95
CA LEU A 55 -9.22 -0.26 -9.85
C LEU A 55 -9.35 0.20 -8.40
N LYS A 56 -10.28 -0.38 -7.65
CA LYS A 56 -10.47 -0.07 -6.23
C LYS A 56 -9.20 -0.30 -5.41
N GLN A 57 -8.46 -1.38 -5.63
CA GLN A 57 -7.21 -1.66 -4.91
C GLN A 57 -6.16 -0.57 -5.14
N ILE A 58 -6.02 -0.08 -6.37
CA ILE A 58 -5.10 1.01 -6.71
C ILE A 58 -5.56 2.33 -6.07
N THR A 59 -6.85 2.65 -6.15
CA THR A 59 -7.42 3.85 -5.53
C THR A 59 -7.26 3.84 -4.01
N ASP A 60 -7.55 2.72 -3.35
CA ASP A 60 -7.40 2.59 -1.89
C ASP A 60 -5.93 2.71 -1.46
N ALA A 61 -5.00 2.11 -2.21
CA ALA A 61 -3.56 2.25 -1.97
C ALA A 61 -3.11 3.73 -2.10
N LYS A 62 -3.57 4.43 -3.14
CA LYS A 62 -3.31 5.87 -3.32
C LYS A 62 -3.88 6.67 -2.15
N ALA A 63 -5.12 6.39 -1.74
CA ALA A 63 -5.76 7.08 -0.62
C ALA A 63 -4.99 6.87 0.69
N ALA A 64 -4.46 5.67 0.94
CA ALA A 64 -3.61 5.39 2.08
C ALA A 64 -2.29 6.20 2.05
N ILE A 65 -1.60 6.23 0.91
CA ILE A 65 -0.39 7.06 0.71
C ILE A 65 -0.70 8.55 0.92
N GLN A 66 -1.84 9.02 0.43
CA GLN A 66 -2.25 10.42 0.59
C GLN A 66 -2.50 10.78 2.06
N LYS A 67 -3.13 9.89 2.84
CA LYS A 67 -3.31 10.09 4.29
C LYS A 67 -1.97 10.22 5.01
N GLN A 68 -0.99 9.38 4.68
CA GLN A 68 0.36 9.49 5.25
C GLN A 68 1.07 10.78 4.82
N THR A 69 0.87 11.20 3.57
CA THR A 69 1.41 12.49 3.07
C THR A 69 0.84 13.68 3.85
N ILE A 70 -0.47 13.69 4.10
CA ILE A 70 -1.14 14.72 4.90
C ILE A 70 -0.58 14.74 6.32
N ALA A 71 -0.49 13.58 6.97
CA ALA A 71 0.05 13.47 8.34
C ALA A 71 1.51 13.93 8.43
N ALA A 72 2.35 13.58 7.43
CA ALA A 72 3.73 14.07 7.33
C ALA A 72 3.76 15.61 7.27
N LYS A 73 2.96 16.23 6.39
CA LYS A 73 2.95 17.69 6.24
C LYS A 73 2.44 18.40 7.49
N GLN A 74 1.41 17.87 8.15
CA GLN A 74 0.93 18.41 9.42
C GLN A 74 2.01 18.36 10.50
N ALA A 75 2.74 17.25 10.61
CA ALA A 75 3.87 17.12 11.52
C ALA A 75 5.04 18.07 11.18
N GLU A 76 5.37 18.22 9.89
CA GLU A 76 6.39 19.17 9.42
C GLU A 76 6.03 20.63 9.74
N ILE A 77 4.76 21.02 9.57
CA ILE A 77 4.27 22.36 9.94
C ILE A 77 4.44 22.59 11.44
N TYR A 78 4.11 21.60 12.27
CA TYR A 78 4.28 21.71 13.71
C TYR A 78 5.76 21.79 14.12
N ALA A 79 6.63 21.04 13.43
CA ALA A 79 8.07 21.00 13.66
C ALA A 79 8.82 22.24 13.14
N ALA A 80 8.21 23.02 12.24
CA ALA A 80 8.85 24.14 11.59
C ALA A 80 9.38 25.17 12.62
N PRO A 81 10.61 25.72 12.42
CA PRO A 81 11.24 26.63 13.37
C PRO A 81 10.38 27.87 13.65
N ARG A 82 10.15 28.15 14.94
CA ARG A 82 9.43 29.32 15.44
C ARG A 82 10.00 29.73 16.81
N ASP A 83 9.42 30.75 17.44
CA ASP A 83 9.93 31.25 18.72
C ASP A 83 9.90 30.13 19.78
N GLY A 84 11.06 29.86 20.39
CA GLY A 84 11.19 28.87 21.45
C GLY A 84 10.95 27.43 20.99
N THR A 85 11.70 26.94 19.99
CA THR A 85 11.68 25.53 19.56
C THR A 85 11.56 24.59 20.76
N THR A 86 10.44 23.87 20.84
CA THR A 86 10.11 23.03 21.99
C THR A 86 10.55 21.59 21.74
N LEU A 87 10.67 20.80 22.81
CA LEU A 87 10.84 19.34 22.71
C LEU A 87 9.72 18.69 21.87
N ALA A 88 8.50 19.24 21.90
CA ALA A 88 7.40 18.78 21.08
C ALA A 88 7.61 19.03 19.57
N ALA A 89 8.30 20.12 19.18
CA ALA A 89 8.65 20.36 17.78
C ALA A 89 9.69 19.34 17.28
N ALA A 90 10.68 19.01 18.11
CA ALA A 90 11.64 17.94 17.81
C ALA A 90 10.95 16.56 17.70
N ALA A 91 10.02 16.26 18.60
CA ALA A 91 9.21 15.04 18.53
C ALA A 91 8.35 14.98 17.24
N ALA A 92 7.78 16.11 16.82
CA ALA A 92 7.04 16.21 15.56
C ALA A 92 7.93 16.01 14.33
N ALA A 93 9.21 16.40 14.36
CA ALA A 93 10.15 16.09 13.29
C ALA A 93 10.37 14.57 13.13
N VAL A 94 10.43 13.84 14.25
CA VAL A 94 10.47 12.36 14.23
C VAL A 94 9.17 11.79 13.64
N ALA A 95 8.01 12.36 14.00
CA ALA A 95 6.73 11.95 13.43
C ALA A 95 6.64 12.20 11.92
N ALA A 96 7.10 13.36 11.45
CA ALA A 96 7.18 13.69 10.03
C ALA A 96 8.05 12.69 9.26
N ALA A 97 9.22 12.34 9.78
CA ALA A 97 10.11 11.37 9.16
C ALA A 97 9.51 9.95 9.09
N HIS A 98 8.79 9.52 10.13
CA HIS A 98 8.03 8.26 10.11
C HIS A 98 6.99 8.26 8.99
N TYR A 99 6.13 9.29 8.92
CA TYR A 99 5.08 9.35 7.90
C TYR A 99 5.66 9.45 6.48
N ASN A 100 6.76 10.20 6.28
CA ASN A 100 7.47 10.24 5.00
C ASN A 100 8.08 8.87 4.63
N THR A 101 8.56 8.10 5.62
CA THR A 101 9.01 6.72 5.40
C THR A 101 7.85 5.83 4.94
N LYS A 102 6.67 5.94 5.58
CA LYS A 102 5.46 5.22 5.14
C LYS A 102 5.02 5.61 3.74
N VAL A 103 5.09 6.90 3.38
CA VAL A 103 4.81 7.37 2.01
C VAL A 103 5.73 6.70 1.00
N ASN A 104 7.03 6.65 1.27
CA ASN A 104 8.01 6.02 0.38
C ASN A 104 7.82 4.50 0.27
N GLN A 105 7.53 3.82 1.39
CA GLN A 105 7.20 2.39 1.40
C GLN A 105 5.94 2.12 0.57
N GLY A 106 4.87 2.90 0.78
CA GLY A 106 3.62 2.77 0.04
C GLY A 106 3.79 3.03 -1.45
N LEU A 107 4.49 4.10 -1.85
CA LEU A 107 4.80 4.39 -3.26
C LEU A 107 5.63 3.28 -3.91
N THR A 108 6.62 2.74 -3.17
CA THR A 108 7.44 1.63 -3.65
C THR A 108 6.58 0.38 -3.86
N ARG A 109 5.76 -0.01 -2.87
CA ARG A 109 4.86 -1.17 -2.99
C ARG A 109 3.86 -0.99 -4.13
N LEU A 110 3.33 0.21 -4.32
CA LEU A 110 2.40 0.52 -5.41
C LEU A 110 3.07 0.29 -6.77
N LYS A 111 4.29 0.82 -6.94
CA LYS A 111 5.05 0.74 -8.19
C LYS A 111 5.55 -0.68 -8.50
N THR A 112 6.06 -1.40 -7.51
CA THR A 112 6.76 -2.68 -7.75
C THR A 112 5.83 -3.88 -7.72
N ALA A 113 4.67 -3.78 -7.06
CA ALA A 113 3.81 -4.92 -6.82
C ALA A 113 2.32 -4.62 -7.02
N THR A 114 1.71 -3.72 -6.26
CA THR A 114 0.24 -3.59 -6.23
C THR A 114 -0.35 -3.26 -7.61
N ALA A 115 0.25 -2.35 -8.37
CA ALA A 115 -0.22 -2.05 -9.72
C ALA A 115 -0.09 -3.25 -10.67
N LYS A 116 1.00 -4.02 -10.56
CA LYS A 116 1.24 -5.23 -11.35
C LYS A 116 0.23 -6.33 -11.00
N GLU A 117 0.06 -6.61 -9.70
CA GLU A 117 -0.88 -7.60 -9.17
C GLU A 117 -2.32 -7.28 -9.60
N ALA A 118 -2.74 -6.01 -9.47
CA ALA A 118 -4.06 -5.55 -9.89
C ALA A 118 -4.28 -5.71 -11.41
N THR A 119 -3.29 -5.30 -12.22
CA THR A 119 -3.37 -5.40 -13.69
C THR A 119 -3.38 -6.85 -14.16
N GLN A 120 -2.52 -7.70 -13.59
CA GLN A 120 -2.45 -9.11 -13.94
C GLN A 120 -3.76 -9.83 -13.64
N ASN A 121 -4.37 -9.55 -12.49
CA ASN A 121 -5.65 -10.14 -12.16
C ASN A 121 -6.78 -9.61 -13.04
N ALA A 122 -6.87 -8.30 -13.28
CA ALA A 122 -7.88 -7.75 -14.18
C ALA A 122 -7.77 -8.39 -15.58
N GLY A 123 -6.55 -8.50 -16.11
CA GLY A 123 -6.29 -9.09 -17.41
C GLY A 123 -6.60 -10.59 -17.47
N SER A 124 -6.11 -11.39 -16.52
CA SER A 124 -6.29 -12.85 -16.55
C SER A 124 -7.75 -13.26 -16.32
N THR A 125 -8.45 -12.59 -15.40
CA THR A 125 -9.87 -12.85 -15.13
C THR A 125 -10.77 -12.39 -16.27
N ALA A 126 -10.51 -11.23 -16.88
CA ALA A 126 -11.24 -10.78 -18.06
C ALA A 126 -11.03 -11.72 -19.26
N TYR A 127 -9.80 -12.19 -19.46
CA TYR A 127 -9.51 -13.16 -20.52
C TYR A 127 -10.28 -14.47 -20.31
N LEU A 128 -10.24 -15.03 -19.10
CA LEU A 128 -11.02 -16.24 -18.78
C LEU A 128 -12.54 -16.01 -18.93
N LYS A 129 -13.05 -14.86 -18.49
CA LYS A 129 -14.45 -14.48 -18.69
C LYS A 129 -14.84 -14.49 -20.16
N VAL A 130 -14.01 -13.94 -21.05
CA VAL A 130 -14.29 -13.94 -22.49
C VAL A 130 -14.37 -15.36 -23.05
N LEU A 131 -13.49 -16.28 -22.62
CA LEU A 131 -13.56 -17.68 -23.04
C LEU A 131 -14.87 -18.35 -22.61
N ILE A 132 -15.31 -18.07 -21.39
CA ILE A 132 -16.58 -18.59 -20.85
C ILE A 132 -17.76 -17.96 -21.59
N ASP A 133 -17.77 -16.63 -21.73
CA ASP A 133 -18.85 -15.87 -22.35
C ASP A 133 -19.04 -16.27 -23.82
N GLU A 134 -17.95 -16.42 -24.57
CA GLU A 134 -18.03 -16.82 -25.98
C GLU A 134 -18.56 -18.24 -26.12
N TRP A 135 -18.10 -19.18 -25.29
CA TRP A 135 -18.62 -20.54 -25.32
C TRP A 135 -20.12 -20.58 -24.96
N LEU A 136 -20.54 -19.90 -23.90
CA LEU A 136 -21.95 -19.81 -23.51
C LEU A 136 -22.80 -19.16 -24.62
N ASN A 137 -22.29 -18.10 -25.23
CA ASN A 137 -22.95 -17.38 -26.32
C ASN A 137 -23.13 -18.26 -27.57
N ILE A 138 -22.12 -19.05 -27.94
CA ILE A 138 -22.23 -20.02 -29.03
C ILE A 138 -23.26 -21.09 -28.65
N MET A 139 -23.15 -21.69 -27.46
CA MET A 139 -24.01 -22.81 -27.06
C MET A 139 -25.48 -22.41 -26.94
N VAL A 140 -25.81 -21.24 -26.38
CA VAL A 140 -27.20 -20.79 -26.25
C VAL A 140 -27.86 -20.48 -27.60
N GLN A 141 -27.06 -20.08 -28.60
CA GLN A 141 -27.53 -19.80 -29.96
C GLN A 141 -27.64 -21.06 -30.83
N ASN A 142 -26.89 -22.12 -30.50
CA ASN A 142 -26.94 -23.40 -31.21
C ASN A 142 -28.17 -24.21 -30.78
N LYS A 143 -29.32 -23.80 -31.29
CA LYS A 143 -30.61 -24.47 -31.12
C LYS A 143 -31.45 -24.39 -32.38
N GLN A 144 -32.32 -25.37 -32.56
CA GLN A 144 -33.31 -25.43 -33.63
C GLN A 144 -34.66 -25.83 -33.04
N ALA A 145 -35.72 -25.84 -33.85
CA ALA A 145 -37.00 -26.37 -33.41
C ALA A 145 -36.90 -27.88 -33.07
N GLY A 146 -37.72 -28.32 -32.12
CA GLY A 146 -37.71 -29.71 -31.64
C GLY A 146 -36.49 -30.03 -30.78
N ASN A 147 -36.02 -31.27 -30.83
CA ASN A 147 -35.01 -31.78 -29.88
C ASN A 147 -33.57 -31.47 -30.33
N HIS A 148 -33.29 -30.21 -30.66
CA HIS A 148 -31.98 -29.76 -31.10
C HIS A 148 -31.58 -28.50 -30.33
N GLY A 149 -30.66 -28.62 -29.39
CA GLY A 149 -30.25 -27.52 -28.54
C GLY A 149 -29.05 -27.87 -27.67
N CYS A 150 -28.12 -26.93 -27.57
CA CYS A 150 -26.87 -27.16 -26.84
C CYS A 150 -26.93 -26.80 -25.36
N LEU A 151 -27.76 -25.84 -24.95
CA LEU A 151 -28.07 -25.57 -23.55
C LEU A 151 -29.56 -25.86 -23.31
N LEU A 152 -29.84 -26.57 -22.22
CA LEU A 152 -31.18 -27.00 -21.83
C LEU A 152 -31.56 -26.38 -20.48
N ASN A 153 -32.85 -26.31 -20.21
CA ASN A 153 -33.35 -25.90 -18.90
C ASN A 153 -32.99 -26.93 -17.80
N ALA A 154 -33.46 -26.69 -16.58
CA ALA A 154 -33.18 -27.57 -15.44
C ALA A 154 -33.62 -29.03 -15.64
N ASN A 155 -34.75 -29.26 -16.30
CA ASN A 155 -35.32 -30.59 -16.49
C ASN A 155 -34.71 -31.34 -17.68
N GLY A 156 -34.08 -30.62 -18.62
CA GLY A 156 -33.63 -31.18 -19.90
C GLY A 156 -34.75 -31.41 -20.91
N ASP A 157 -35.96 -30.91 -20.63
CA ASP A 157 -37.14 -31.12 -21.49
C ASP A 157 -37.35 -30.02 -22.53
N ASP A 158 -36.60 -28.92 -22.46
CA ASP A 158 -36.58 -27.82 -23.44
C ASP A 158 -35.21 -27.12 -23.49
N THR A 159 -34.95 -26.40 -24.57
CA THR A 159 -33.80 -25.52 -24.73
C THR A 159 -33.86 -24.33 -23.77
N ALA A 160 -32.72 -23.96 -23.21
CA ALA A 160 -32.62 -22.79 -22.34
C ALA A 160 -32.86 -21.50 -23.15
N PRO A 161 -33.88 -20.69 -22.82
CA PRO A 161 -34.13 -19.43 -23.52
C PRO A 161 -33.06 -18.39 -23.15
N GLY A 162 -32.32 -17.90 -24.15
CA GLY A 162 -31.47 -16.72 -23.99
C GLY A 162 -32.32 -15.43 -24.05
N SER A 163 -32.06 -14.49 -23.15
CA SER A 163 -32.63 -13.14 -23.18
C SER A 163 -31.57 -12.10 -22.80
N THR A 164 -31.93 -10.82 -22.78
CA THR A 164 -30.95 -9.75 -22.49
C THR A 164 -30.40 -9.91 -21.06
N GLY A 165 -29.17 -10.40 -20.98
CA GLY A 165 -28.42 -10.58 -19.76
C GLY A 165 -28.79 -11.80 -18.91
N GLN A 166 -29.55 -12.74 -19.48
CA GLN A 166 -29.96 -13.97 -18.79
C GLN A 166 -30.01 -15.17 -19.75
N ILE A 167 -29.80 -16.36 -19.20
CA ILE A 167 -30.07 -17.65 -19.84
C ILE A 167 -31.01 -18.42 -18.91
N ASP A 168 -32.23 -18.74 -19.36
CA ASP A 168 -33.24 -19.46 -18.57
C ASP A 168 -33.50 -18.83 -17.17
N GLY A 169 -33.61 -17.50 -17.14
CA GLY A 169 -33.79 -16.72 -15.91
C GLY A 169 -32.53 -16.58 -15.03
N GLN A 170 -31.48 -17.37 -15.27
CA GLN A 170 -30.18 -17.20 -14.62
C GLN A 170 -29.47 -15.97 -15.15
N ARG A 171 -28.99 -15.11 -14.25
CA ARG A 171 -28.16 -13.95 -14.62
C ARG A 171 -26.88 -14.42 -15.32
N CYS A 172 -26.69 -13.94 -16.54
CA CYS A 172 -25.59 -14.33 -17.41
C CYS A 172 -25.43 -13.28 -18.50
N LYS A 173 -24.66 -12.21 -18.25
CA LYS A 173 -24.65 -11.03 -19.11
C LYS A 173 -23.96 -11.24 -20.45
N LEU A 174 -23.02 -12.18 -20.51
CA LEU A 174 -22.17 -12.47 -21.68
C LEU A 174 -21.48 -11.22 -22.24
N LYS A 175 -21.05 -10.33 -21.35
CA LYS A 175 -20.32 -9.10 -21.67
C LYS A 175 -19.53 -8.64 -20.46
N LEU A 176 -18.51 -7.84 -20.74
CA LEU A 176 -17.79 -7.09 -19.71
C LEU A 176 -18.53 -5.78 -19.40
N SER A 177 -18.75 -5.52 -18.11
CA SER A 177 -19.33 -4.27 -17.62
C SER A 177 -18.29 -3.14 -17.66
N LEU A 178 -18.78 -1.89 -17.64
CA LEU A 178 -17.90 -0.74 -17.48
C LEU A 178 -17.19 -0.82 -16.11
N VAL A 179 -15.89 -0.56 -16.12
CA VAL A 179 -15.06 -0.59 -14.90
C VAL A 179 -15.44 0.56 -13.98
N GLN A 180 -15.79 0.23 -12.73
CA GLN A 180 -16.15 1.18 -11.67
C GLN A 180 -15.66 0.66 -10.31
N GLU A 181 -15.30 1.52 -9.36
CA GLU A 181 -14.78 1.06 -8.07
C GLU A 181 -15.82 0.29 -7.25
N HIS A 182 -15.61 -1.02 -7.04
CA HIS A 182 -16.39 -1.82 -6.10
C HIS A 182 -15.59 -3.01 -5.55
N ASN A 183 -16.12 -3.61 -4.48
CA ASN A 183 -15.56 -4.82 -3.89
C ASN A 183 -15.89 -6.04 -4.74
N ASP A 184 -14.98 -7.00 -4.72
CA ASP A 184 -15.15 -8.29 -5.37
C ASP A 184 -16.12 -9.20 -4.61
N THR A 185 -16.63 -10.22 -5.31
CA THR A 185 -17.22 -11.41 -4.67
C THR A 185 -16.24 -12.58 -4.81
N THR A 186 -16.22 -13.49 -3.83
CA THR A 186 -15.24 -14.59 -3.79
C THR A 186 -15.92 -15.96 -3.62
N ALA A 187 -17.05 -16.15 -4.28
CA ALA A 187 -17.85 -17.36 -4.15
C ALA A 187 -17.47 -18.40 -5.21
N GLU A 188 -17.16 -17.95 -6.43
CA GLU A 188 -16.89 -18.81 -7.58
C GLU A 188 -15.40 -19.06 -7.78
N LEU A 189 -14.55 -18.04 -7.57
CA LEU A 189 -13.10 -18.12 -7.58
C LEU A 189 -12.55 -17.80 -6.17
N THR A 190 -11.98 -18.83 -5.56
CA THR A 190 -11.44 -18.82 -4.19
C THR A 190 -9.92 -18.91 -4.17
N GLN A 191 -9.32 -18.91 -2.97
CA GLN A 191 -7.89 -19.16 -2.80
C GLN A 191 -7.47 -20.57 -3.24
N LEU A 192 -8.38 -21.55 -3.24
CA LEU A 192 -8.08 -22.93 -3.65
C LEU A 192 -8.28 -23.17 -5.15
N GLY A 193 -9.29 -22.54 -5.76
CA GLY A 193 -9.69 -22.81 -7.13
C GLY A 193 -11.13 -22.40 -7.39
N PHE A 194 -11.82 -23.18 -8.22
CA PHE A 194 -13.18 -22.93 -8.70
C PHE A 194 -14.18 -23.98 -8.15
N PRO A 195 -14.50 -23.96 -6.85
CA PRO A 195 -15.14 -25.08 -6.15
C PRO A 195 -16.59 -25.35 -6.56
N LYS A 196 -17.24 -24.40 -7.22
CA LYS A 196 -18.64 -24.50 -7.65
C LYS A 196 -18.81 -24.95 -9.09
N LEU A 197 -17.71 -25.01 -9.86
CA LEU A 197 -17.74 -25.66 -11.15
C LEU A 197 -17.93 -27.16 -10.96
N LEU A 198 -18.64 -27.76 -11.91
CA LEU A 198 -18.76 -29.20 -11.98
C LEU A 198 -17.36 -29.82 -12.19
N THR A 199 -17.04 -30.91 -11.50
CA THR A 199 -15.70 -31.54 -11.53
C THR A 199 -15.65 -32.75 -12.46
N LYS A 200 -16.82 -33.32 -12.78
CA LYS A 200 -17.04 -34.40 -13.75
C LYS A 200 -18.52 -34.43 -14.10
N LEU A 201 -18.86 -35.00 -15.25
CA LEU A 201 -20.25 -35.37 -15.51
C LEU A 201 -20.68 -36.50 -14.57
N GLY A 202 -21.96 -36.48 -14.19
CA GLY A 202 -22.68 -37.56 -13.57
C GLY A 202 -22.85 -38.77 -14.49
N SER A 203 -23.34 -39.86 -13.93
CA SER A 203 -23.76 -41.03 -14.69
C SER A 203 -25.06 -40.76 -15.44
N ALA A 204 -25.30 -41.49 -16.53
CA ALA A 204 -26.51 -41.37 -17.35
C ALA A 204 -26.77 -39.93 -17.78
N ASP A 205 -28.03 -39.59 -17.97
CA ASP A 205 -28.41 -38.33 -18.60
C ASP A 205 -28.58 -37.19 -17.57
N ALA A 206 -27.78 -37.24 -16.50
CA ALA A 206 -27.86 -36.30 -15.39
C ALA A 206 -27.42 -34.88 -15.76
N ASP A 207 -26.43 -34.79 -16.66
CA ASP A 207 -25.77 -33.52 -17.03
C ASP A 207 -25.75 -33.28 -18.55
N GLN A 208 -25.64 -34.36 -19.34
CA GLN A 208 -25.97 -34.37 -20.75
C GLN A 208 -27.31 -35.05 -20.91
N ASP A 209 -28.20 -34.51 -21.73
CA ASP A 209 -29.49 -35.12 -21.99
C ASP A 209 -29.39 -36.41 -22.83
N ASP A 210 -30.49 -37.10 -23.12
CA ASP A 210 -30.55 -38.27 -24.02
C ASP A 210 -31.29 -38.02 -25.34
N ASN A 211 -31.95 -36.87 -25.48
CA ASN A 211 -32.89 -36.63 -26.56
C ASN A 211 -32.61 -35.32 -27.30
N TYR A 212 -32.08 -34.30 -26.64
CA TYR A 212 -31.73 -33.03 -27.26
C TYR A 212 -30.33 -33.08 -27.90
N GLN A 213 -30.27 -33.16 -29.23
CA GLN A 213 -29.00 -33.25 -29.95
C GLN A 213 -28.25 -31.90 -29.96
N CYS A 214 -26.93 -31.97 -29.77
CA CYS A 214 -26.02 -30.84 -29.89
C CYS A 214 -24.70 -31.29 -30.54
N ALA A 215 -24.48 -30.87 -31.80
CA ALA A 215 -23.28 -31.26 -32.54
C ALA A 215 -21.98 -30.78 -31.87
N LEU A 216 -22.00 -29.65 -31.15
CA LEU A 216 -20.82 -29.06 -30.53
C LEU A 216 -20.26 -29.89 -29.36
N THR A 217 -21.00 -30.84 -28.81
CA THR A 217 -20.53 -31.68 -27.69
C THR A 217 -19.80 -32.95 -28.14
N SER A 218 -19.61 -33.17 -29.45
CA SER A 218 -18.84 -34.30 -29.98
C SER A 218 -18.12 -33.98 -31.29
N GLY A 219 -16.89 -34.47 -31.44
CA GLY A 219 -16.13 -34.47 -32.71
C GLY A 219 -16.42 -35.67 -33.60
N HIS A 220 -17.37 -36.53 -33.26
CA HIS A 220 -17.75 -37.70 -34.06
C HIS A 220 -18.45 -37.29 -35.38
N SER A 221 -18.41 -38.14 -36.40
CA SER A 221 -19.03 -37.86 -37.72
C SER A 221 -20.56 -37.94 -37.72
N THR A 222 -21.13 -38.79 -36.87
CA THR A 222 -22.59 -38.88 -36.70
C THR A 222 -23.06 -37.94 -35.60
N SER A 223 -23.87 -36.94 -35.96
CA SER A 223 -24.50 -35.94 -35.09
C SER A 223 -23.52 -35.14 -34.22
N GLY A 224 -22.25 -35.09 -34.62
CA GLY A 224 -21.20 -34.25 -34.03
C GLY A 224 -20.66 -33.24 -35.04
N MET A 225 -19.55 -32.59 -34.70
CA MET A 225 -18.85 -31.62 -35.57
C MET A 225 -18.15 -32.28 -36.78
N GLY A 226 -17.88 -33.58 -36.72
CA GLY A 226 -17.34 -34.32 -37.86
C GLY A 226 -18.41 -34.49 -38.93
N THR A 227 -18.02 -34.51 -40.20
CA THR A 227 -18.95 -34.72 -41.33
C THR A 227 -18.73 -36.08 -41.98
N ALA A 228 -17.68 -36.21 -42.80
CA ALA A 228 -17.32 -37.47 -43.46
C ALA A 228 -16.55 -38.44 -42.54
N ALA A 229 -15.83 -37.90 -41.55
CA ALA A 229 -15.07 -38.64 -40.57
C ALA A 229 -15.08 -37.88 -39.24
N ALA A 230 -14.70 -38.55 -38.15
CA ALA A 230 -14.46 -37.87 -36.88
C ALA A 230 -13.32 -36.85 -37.04
N LEU A 231 -13.32 -35.83 -36.18
CA LEU A 231 -12.22 -34.87 -36.11
C LEU A 231 -10.90 -35.58 -35.77
N SER A 232 -9.78 -35.01 -36.19
CA SER A 232 -8.44 -35.57 -35.95
C SER A 232 -8.01 -35.54 -34.48
N GLY A 233 -8.70 -34.76 -33.65
CA GLY A 233 -8.47 -34.66 -32.22
C GLY A 233 -9.69 -34.12 -31.49
N ALA A 234 -9.72 -34.32 -30.17
CA ALA A 234 -10.77 -33.79 -29.33
C ALA A 234 -10.76 -32.26 -29.35
N VAL A 235 -11.95 -31.65 -29.32
CA VAL A 235 -12.08 -30.19 -29.30
C VAL A 235 -12.13 -29.73 -27.85
N LYS A 236 -11.22 -28.82 -27.50
CA LYS A 236 -11.09 -28.26 -26.16
C LYS A 236 -11.72 -26.88 -26.12
N PHE A 237 -12.76 -26.72 -25.31
CA PHE A 237 -13.43 -25.44 -25.06
C PHE A 237 -13.01 -24.87 -23.71
N ILE A 238 -13.10 -23.54 -23.60
CA ILE A 238 -12.79 -22.76 -22.39
C ILE A 238 -11.47 -23.24 -21.78
N ASP A 239 -10.39 -23.16 -22.57
CA ASP A 239 -9.05 -23.56 -22.15
C ASP A 239 -8.99 -25.00 -21.59
N GLY A 240 -9.75 -25.90 -22.23
CA GLY A 240 -9.76 -27.33 -21.92
C GLY A 240 -10.64 -27.74 -20.73
N TYR A 241 -11.41 -26.83 -20.13
CA TYR A 241 -12.37 -27.21 -19.08
C TYR A 241 -13.45 -28.18 -19.59
N ILE A 242 -13.91 -27.97 -20.83
CA ILE A 242 -14.87 -28.85 -21.52
C ILE A 242 -14.18 -29.45 -22.74
N VAL A 243 -14.24 -30.77 -22.86
CA VAL A 243 -13.62 -31.49 -23.98
C VAL A 243 -14.65 -32.34 -24.70
N ALA A 244 -14.89 -32.02 -25.97
CA ALA A 244 -15.73 -32.81 -26.86
C ALA A 244 -14.88 -33.94 -27.50
N PRO A 245 -15.18 -35.22 -27.22
CA PRO A 245 -14.40 -36.34 -27.72
C PRO A 245 -14.67 -36.61 -29.20
N VAL A 246 -13.74 -37.27 -29.88
CA VAL A 246 -13.91 -37.73 -31.27
C VAL A 246 -14.74 -39.03 -31.37
N SER A 247 -14.92 -39.72 -30.26
CA SER A 247 -15.75 -40.92 -30.15
C SER A 247 -17.21 -40.58 -29.87
N ALA A 248 -18.09 -41.57 -29.98
CA ALA A 248 -19.47 -41.50 -29.48
C ALA A 248 -19.50 -41.64 -27.95
N SER A 249 -18.76 -40.79 -27.25
CA SER A 249 -18.71 -40.72 -25.79
C SER A 249 -19.23 -39.36 -25.31
N PRO A 250 -19.71 -39.27 -24.06
CA PRO A 250 -20.00 -38.00 -23.40
C PRO A 250 -18.81 -37.06 -23.42
N LEU A 251 -19.07 -35.76 -23.32
CA LEU A 251 -18.01 -34.78 -23.11
C LEU A 251 -17.30 -35.04 -21.77
N THR A 252 -16.09 -34.55 -21.61
CA THR A 252 -15.41 -34.58 -20.31
C THR A 252 -15.28 -33.17 -19.74
N ILE A 253 -15.31 -33.12 -18.41
CA ILE A 253 -15.11 -31.92 -17.61
C ILE A 253 -13.84 -32.08 -16.79
N THR A 254 -13.00 -31.05 -16.80
CA THR A 254 -11.81 -31.01 -15.96
C THR A 254 -12.15 -30.54 -14.55
N ASP A 255 -11.66 -31.25 -13.54
CA ASP A 255 -11.72 -30.77 -12.15
C ASP A 255 -10.79 -29.56 -11.96
N LEU A 256 -11.42 -28.41 -11.67
CA LEU A 256 -10.79 -27.13 -11.37
C LEU A 256 -11.14 -26.63 -9.96
N SER A 257 -11.74 -27.49 -9.12
CA SER A 257 -12.11 -27.15 -7.75
C SER A 257 -10.89 -26.77 -6.90
N ILE A 258 -9.75 -27.39 -7.20
CA ILE A 258 -8.43 -27.08 -6.66
C ILE A 258 -7.48 -26.84 -7.83
N ILE A 259 -6.77 -25.72 -7.80
CA ILE A 259 -5.76 -25.34 -8.78
C ILE A 259 -4.40 -25.31 -8.09
N ASP A 260 -3.41 -25.83 -8.80
CA ASP A 260 -2.00 -25.74 -8.42
C ASP A 260 -1.14 -25.50 -9.68
N SER A 261 0.19 -25.51 -9.51
CA SER A 261 1.12 -25.28 -10.61
C SER A 261 1.05 -26.30 -11.75
N SER A 262 0.50 -27.51 -11.53
CA SER A 262 0.34 -28.50 -12.59
C SER A 262 -0.61 -28.02 -13.69
N LYS A 263 -1.59 -27.18 -13.34
CA LYS A 263 -2.57 -26.63 -14.27
C LYS A 263 -2.02 -25.49 -15.15
N ALA A 264 -0.82 -24.99 -14.87
CA ALA A 264 -0.23 -23.88 -15.60
C ALA A 264 0.06 -24.18 -17.08
N THR A 265 0.32 -25.44 -17.42
CA THR A 265 0.60 -25.87 -18.80
C THR A 265 -0.66 -26.29 -19.54
N ASP A 266 -1.53 -27.06 -18.89
CA ASP A 266 -2.69 -27.68 -19.54
C ASP A 266 -3.92 -26.77 -19.57
N HIS A 267 -4.02 -25.85 -18.61
CA HIS A 267 -5.14 -24.92 -18.40
C HIS A 267 -4.63 -23.52 -18.00
N PRO A 268 -3.77 -22.89 -18.84
CA PRO A 268 -3.07 -21.65 -18.51
C PRO A 268 -3.99 -20.47 -18.17
N ALA A 269 -5.17 -20.34 -18.79
CA ALA A 269 -6.11 -19.26 -18.51
C ALA A 269 -6.73 -19.40 -17.12
N TRP A 270 -7.15 -20.62 -16.77
CA TRP A 270 -7.69 -20.95 -15.45
C TRP A 270 -6.65 -20.74 -14.35
N HIS A 271 -5.44 -21.26 -14.56
CA HIS A 271 -4.33 -21.07 -13.63
C HIS A 271 -3.96 -19.59 -13.47
N ALA A 272 -3.87 -18.82 -14.56
CA ALA A 272 -3.53 -17.40 -14.49
C ALA A 272 -4.58 -16.57 -13.75
N ALA A 273 -5.87 -16.87 -13.93
CA ALA A 273 -6.96 -16.21 -13.19
C ALA A 273 -6.86 -16.51 -11.68
N TRP A 274 -6.68 -17.78 -11.31
CA TRP A 274 -6.53 -18.21 -9.93
C TRP A 274 -5.26 -17.65 -9.27
N ALA A 275 -4.10 -17.81 -9.92
CA ALA A 275 -2.81 -17.39 -9.37
C ALA A 275 -2.76 -15.88 -9.14
N ALA A 276 -3.41 -15.09 -10.00
CA ALA A 276 -3.50 -13.65 -9.82
C ALA A 276 -4.51 -13.22 -8.74
N ALA A 277 -5.44 -14.08 -8.35
CA ALA A 277 -6.47 -13.80 -7.34
C ALA A 277 -6.10 -14.26 -5.92
N LYS A 278 -5.40 -15.39 -5.78
CA LYS A 278 -5.23 -16.12 -4.51
C LYS A 278 -4.52 -15.34 -3.38
N ASP A 279 -3.51 -14.54 -3.70
CA ASP A 279 -2.60 -13.94 -2.71
C ASP A 279 -2.69 -12.41 -2.62
N LYS A 280 -3.80 -11.82 -3.06
CA LYS A 280 -3.93 -10.37 -3.08
C LYS A 280 -4.15 -9.79 -1.67
N LYS A 281 -3.27 -8.87 -1.28
CA LYS A 281 -3.46 -8.04 -0.08
C LYS A 281 -4.11 -6.69 -0.39
N GLY A 282 -3.90 -6.14 -1.58
CA GLY A 282 -4.39 -4.81 -1.95
C GLY A 282 -3.97 -3.75 -0.92
N ALA A 283 -4.90 -2.89 -0.52
CA ALA A 283 -4.68 -1.87 0.50
C ALA A 283 -4.46 -2.40 1.93
N ASN A 284 -4.69 -3.71 2.17
CA ASN A 284 -4.40 -4.34 3.47
C ASN A 284 -2.92 -4.70 3.63
N ASP A 285 -2.08 -4.47 2.62
CA ASP A 285 -0.63 -4.63 2.74
C ASP A 285 -0.06 -3.68 3.80
N ALA A 286 0.87 -4.17 4.62
CA ALA A 286 1.49 -3.41 5.71
C ALA A 286 2.19 -2.12 5.23
N ALA A 287 2.60 -2.06 3.95
CA ALA A 287 3.14 -0.84 3.35
C ALA A 287 2.14 0.32 3.31
N TYR A 288 0.83 0.02 3.29
CA TYR A 288 -0.26 1.01 3.28
C TYR A 288 -0.88 1.24 4.67
N GLN A 289 -0.55 0.39 5.65
CA GLN A 289 -1.06 0.49 7.01
C GLN A 289 -0.15 1.32 7.89
N ASN A 290 -0.72 1.97 8.91
CA ASN A 290 0.06 2.70 9.90
C ASN A 290 0.58 1.73 10.98
N SER A 291 1.75 2.05 11.58
CA SER A 291 2.36 1.21 12.61
C SER A 291 1.83 1.58 13.99
N THR A 292 1.36 0.58 14.75
CA THR A 292 0.92 0.74 16.15
C THR A 292 1.95 0.20 17.12
N GLY A 293 1.96 0.72 18.35
CA GLY A 293 2.80 0.21 19.44
C GLY A 293 3.94 1.16 19.76
N ASP A 294 5.03 0.60 20.29
CA ASP A 294 6.15 1.39 20.75
C ASP A 294 6.72 2.31 19.65
N ILE A 295 7.09 3.54 20.01
CA ILE A 295 7.64 4.54 19.10
C ILE A 295 8.92 4.02 18.42
N THR A 296 9.73 3.23 19.13
CA THR A 296 10.94 2.61 18.56
C THR A 296 10.66 1.66 17.40
N ASN A 297 9.48 1.01 17.41
CA ASN A 297 9.07 0.02 16.42
C ASN A 297 8.35 0.64 15.21
N LYS A 298 8.11 1.96 15.22
CA LYS A 298 7.50 2.66 14.09
C LYS A 298 8.51 2.79 12.96
N ASP A 299 8.05 2.51 11.74
CA ASP A 299 8.89 2.50 10.54
C ASP A 299 9.76 3.76 10.42
N GLY A 300 11.08 3.57 10.27
CA GLY A 300 12.05 4.66 10.08
C GLY A 300 12.45 5.43 11.34
N VAL A 301 11.77 5.26 12.49
CA VAL A 301 12.07 6.04 13.70
C VAL A 301 13.44 5.71 14.29
N SER A 302 13.72 4.43 14.54
CA SER A 302 15.00 4.03 15.14
C SER A 302 16.20 4.41 14.27
N GLU A 303 16.08 4.25 12.95
CA GLU A 303 17.13 4.62 12.00
C GLU A 303 17.37 6.14 11.99
N LEU A 304 16.30 6.94 12.00
CA LEU A 304 16.42 8.40 12.08
C LEU A 304 17.13 8.83 13.38
N VAL A 305 16.74 8.25 14.51
CA VAL A 305 17.34 8.57 15.82
C VAL A 305 18.84 8.26 15.80
N LYS A 306 19.22 7.10 15.28
CA LYS A 306 20.62 6.70 15.10
C LYS A 306 21.41 7.68 14.25
N LEU A 307 20.93 7.97 13.05
CA LEU A 307 21.68 8.75 12.07
C LEU A 307 21.71 10.26 12.37
N VAL A 308 20.62 10.82 12.90
CA VAL A 308 20.48 12.27 13.05
C VAL A 308 20.73 12.75 14.48
N TYR A 309 20.14 12.08 15.46
CA TYR A 309 20.14 12.55 16.85
C TYR A 309 21.33 12.01 17.63
N LEU A 310 21.66 10.72 17.46
CA LEU A 310 22.81 10.08 18.09
C LEU A 310 24.09 10.18 17.24
N GLN A 311 23.95 10.38 15.92
CA GLN A 311 25.04 10.35 14.96
C GLN A 311 25.90 9.08 15.07
N LYS A 312 25.22 7.95 15.34
CA LYS A 312 25.80 6.65 15.65
C LYS A 312 24.94 5.55 15.04
N ALA A 313 25.37 5.01 13.90
CA ALA A 313 24.61 3.99 13.15
C ALA A 313 24.45 2.67 13.92
N ASP A 314 25.46 2.31 14.72
CA ASP A 314 25.51 1.11 15.55
C ASP A 314 24.97 1.35 16.98
N ALA A 315 24.16 2.40 17.20
CA ALA A 315 23.61 2.63 18.54
C ALA A 315 22.68 1.49 18.98
N GLU A 316 22.79 1.15 20.27
CA GLU A 316 22.00 0.12 20.92
C GLU A 316 20.53 0.56 21.06
N ALA A 317 19.62 -0.41 21.17
CA ALA A 317 18.18 -0.12 21.28
C ALA A 317 17.85 0.75 22.51
N THR A 318 18.57 0.56 23.61
CA THR A 318 18.41 1.36 24.84
C THR A 318 18.87 2.81 24.64
N GLU A 319 19.91 3.06 23.84
CA GLU A 319 20.34 4.42 23.49
C GLU A 319 19.24 5.14 22.68
N VAL A 320 18.62 4.45 21.72
CA VAL A 320 17.49 4.98 20.93
C VAL A 320 16.29 5.29 21.82
N GLN A 321 15.92 4.38 22.73
CA GLN A 321 14.82 4.59 23.68
C GLN A 321 15.05 5.80 24.59
N ASN A 322 16.27 5.93 25.11
CA ASN A 322 16.66 7.05 25.97
C ASN A 322 16.61 8.38 25.21
N GLU A 323 17.05 8.41 23.95
CA GLU A 323 16.99 9.60 23.11
C GLU A 323 15.54 10.01 22.82
N LEU A 324 14.67 9.06 22.45
CA LEU A 324 13.25 9.33 22.25
C LEU A 324 12.56 9.86 23.52
N ALA A 325 12.92 9.33 24.69
CA ALA A 325 12.36 9.78 25.96
C ALA A 325 12.67 11.27 26.26
N LYS A 326 13.75 11.83 25.71
CA LYS A 326 14.06 13.28 25.86
C LYS A 326 13.00 14.16 25.19
N TYR A 327 12.46 13.74 24.05
CA TYR A 327 11.51 14.53 23.28
C TYR A 327 10.04 14.18 23.57
N PHE A 328 9.76 12.90 23.80
CA PHE A 328 8.40 12.40 24.02
C PHE A 328 8.05 12.20 25.51
N GLY A 329 9.04 12.28 26.41
CA GLY A 329 8.93 11.91 27.82
C GLY A 329 8.99 10.40 28.07
N LYS A 330 8.40 9.60 27.17
CA LYS A 330 8.50 8.13 27.09
C LYS A 330 8.38 7.69 25.63
N HIS A 331 8.81 6.47 25.31
CA HIS A 331 8.75 5.89 23.95
C HIS A 331 7.44 5.12 23.67
N THR A 332 6.38 5.30 24.45
CA THR A 332 5.14 4.51 24.34
C THR A 332 4.16 5.04 23.28
N GLU A 333 3.25 4.18 22.80
CA GLU A 333 2.17 4.55 21.85
C GLU A 333 1.31 5.72 22.36
N ASP A 334 1.02 5.81 23.65
CA ASP A 334 0.22 6.91 24.19
C ASP A 334 0.91 8.27 24.05
N LYS A 335 2.24 8.31 24.14
CA LYS A 335 3.01 9.54 23.89
C LYS A 335 3.01 9.93 22.42
N TRP A 336 2.99 8.95 21.52
CA TRP A 336 2.77 9.21 20.10
C TRP A 336 1.39 9.82 19.82
N LYS A 337 0.33 9.27 20.43
CA LYS A 337 -1.04 9.81 20.30
C LYS A 337 -1.15 11.22 20.89
N GLU A 338 -0.53 11.47 22.05
CA GLU A 338 -0.48 12.81 22.65
C GLU A 338 0.20 13.82 21.71
N LEU A 339 1.31 13.43 21.09
CA LEU A 339 1.97 14.28 20.10
C LEU A 339 1.08 14.53 18.88
N ASN A 340 0.48 13.48 18.29
CA ASN A 340 -0.41 13.65 17.13
C ASN A 340 -1.58 14.58 17.46
N LYS A 341 -2.13 14.50 18.68
CA LYS A 341 -3.16 15.45 19.13
C LYS A 341 -2.65 16.89 19.14
N LYS A 342 -1.46 17.13 19.73
CA LYS A 342 -0.83 18.48 19.73
C LYS A 342 -0.56 18.99 18.32
N ILE A 343 -0.12 18.12 17.42
CA ILE A 343 0.05 18.43 16.01
C ILE A 343 -1.30 18.86 15.44
N HIS A 344 -2.34 18.02 15.54
CA HIS A 344 -3.65 18.31 14.97
C HIS A 344 -4.30 19.58 15.53
N ASP A 345 -4.17 19.83 16.84
CA ASP A 345 -4.74 20.99 17.52
C ASP A 345 -3.95 22.29 17.26
N PHE A 346 -2.81 22.23 16.56
CA PHE A 346 -2.02 23.42 16.25
C PHE A 346 -2.77 24.36 15.31
N GLU A 347 -2.98 25.59 15.78
CA GLU A 347 -3.79 26.58 15.09
C GLU A 347 -2.96 27.37 14.07
N ILE A 348 -3.44 27.39 12.84
CA ILE A 348 -2.91 28.21 11.76
C ILE A 348 -3.70 29.53 11.73
N PRO A 349 -3.03 30.69 11.83
CA PRO A 349 -3.71 31.98 11.79
C PRO A 349 -4.49 32.21 10.49
N GLU A 350 -5.48 33.11 10.55
CA GLU A 350 -6.15 33.60 9.34
C GLU A 350 -5.15 34.18 8.32
N LYS A 351 -5.56 34.20 7.05
CA LYS A 351 -4.81 34.71 5.89
C LYS A 351 -3.57 33.90 5.48
N VAL A 352 -2.98 33.10 6.37
CA VAL A 352 -1.93 32.16 5.99
C VAL A 352 -2.47 31.18 4.95
N ALA A 353 -1.77 31.04 3.82
CA ALA A 353 -2.19 30.19 2.69
C ALA A 353 -3.64 30.41 2.22
N GLY A 354 -4.17 31.63 2.36
CA GLY A 354 -5.54 31.97 1.95
C GLY A 354 -6.64 31.43 2.87
N LEU A 355 -6.30 31.04 4.11
CA LEU A 355 -7.29 30.67 5.13
C LEU A 355 -8.19 31.88 5.48
N ARG A 356 -9.50 31.65 5.56
CA ARG A 356 -10.48 32.70 5.88
C ARG A 356 -10.67 32.94 7.38
N ALA A 357 -10.25 31.99 8.20
CA ALA A 357 -10.32 32.05 9.65
C ALA A 357 -9.16 31.22 10.22
N GLN A 358 -8.88 31.41 11.50
CA GLN A 358 -7.97 30.53 12.24
C GLN A 358 -8.48 29.09 12.15
N THR A 359 -7.61 28.15 11.81
CA THR A 359 -7.98 26.75 11.53
C THR A 359 -6.96 25.80 12.16
N LYS A 360 -7.42 24.71 12.76
CA LYS A 360 -6.52 23.66 13.27
C LYS A 360 -5.88 22.91 12.11
N VAL A 361 -4.57 22.67 12.17
CA VAL A 361 -3.85 22.02 11.06
C VAL A 361 -4.37 20.61 10.77
N GLY A 362 -4.90 19.92 11.78
CA GLY A 362 -5.53 18.60 11.64
C GLY A 362 -6.79 18.59 10.77
N GLU A 363 -7.46 19.74 10.64
CA GLU A 363 -8.66 19.92 9.80
C GLU A 363 -8.30 20.24 8.33
N ILE A 364 -7.03 20.54 8.06
CA ILE A 364 -6.54 20.87 6.72
C ILE A 364 -6.01 19.59 6.07
N THR A 365 -6.75 19.09 5.08
CA THR A 365 -6.39 17.88 4.31
C THR A 365 -5.91 18.19 2.89
N ASP A 366 -6.09 19.43 2.43
CA ASP A 366 -5.64 19.88 1.12
C ASP A 366 -4.11 20.00 1.08
N THR A 367 -3.46 19.12 0.33
CA THR A 367 -2.00 19.03 0.26
C THR A 367 -1.34 20.33 -0.26
N PRO A 368 -1.85 21.00 -1.32
CA PRO A 368 -1.32 22.30 -1.75
C PRO A 368 -1.36 23.37 -0.65
N LYS A 369 -2.45 23.48 0.12
CA LYS A 369 -2.54 24.39 1.27
C LYS A 369 -1.55 24.02 2.36
N LEU A 370 -1.43 22.74 2.73
CA LEU A 370 -0.44 22.30 3.71
C LEU A 370 1.00 22.65 3.29
N LEU A 371 1.34 22.49 2.00
CA LEU A 371 2.64 22.89 1.47
C LEU A 371 2.87 24.41 1.56
N ALA A 372 1.86 25.22 1.25
CA ALA A 372 1.95 26.68 1.37
C ALA A 372 2.14 27.14 2.83
N ILE A 373 1.42 26.49 3.77
CA ILE A 373 1.56 26.75 5.22
C ILE A 373 2.97 26.36 5.70
N LEU A 374 3.47 25.19 5.28
CA LEU A 374 4.83 24.76 5.62
C LEU A 374 5.88 25.75 5.13
N ALA A 375 5.79 26.17 3.86
CA ALA A 375 6.70 27.15 3.27
C ALA A 375 6.65 28.50 4.02
N TYR A 376 5.45 28.93 4.44
CA TYR A 376 5.29 30.13 5.25
C TYR A 376 6.07 30.05 6.57
N TYR A 377 5.91 28.98 7.35
CA TYR A 377 6.64 28.85 8.63
C TYR A 377 8.13 28.65 8.44
N GLN A 378 8.56 27.94 7.40
CA GLN A 378 9.98 27.83 7.06
C GLN A 378 10.59 29.19 6.74
N LEU A 379 9.91 30.01 5.92
CA LEU A 379 10.36 31.36 5.59
C LEU A 379 10.41 32.26 6.83
N GLN A 380 9.41 32.17 7.72
CA GLN A 380 9.46 32.89 9.00
C GLN A 380 10.68 32.49 9.83
N GLY A 381 10.95 31.19 9.97
CA GLY A 381 12.11 30.68 10.68
C GLY A 381 13.42 31.19 10.08
N THR A 382 13.56 31.14 8.75
CA THR A 382 14.73 31.67 8.04
C THR A 382 14.91 33.17 8.26
N ASN A 383 13.86 33.97 8.12
CA ASN A 383 13.91 35.41 8.31
C ASN A 383 14.30 35.78 9.75
N LYS A 384 13.81 35.03 10.74
CA LYS A 384 14.20 35.21 12.14
C LYS A 384 15.68 34.88 12.37
N LEU A 385 16.18 33.80 11.78
CA LEU A 385 17.61 33.45 11.87
C LEU A 385 18.49 34.55 11.25
N LEU A 386 18.09 35.09 10.10
CA LEU A 386 18.79 36.21 9.47
C LEU A 386 18.82 37.44 10.39
N LYS A 387 17.67 37.83 10.93
CA LYS A 387 17.58 38.96 11.87
C LYS A 387 18.42 38.74 13.14
N LEU A 388 18.40 37.55 13.73
CA LEU A 388 19.21 37.23 14.90
C LEU A 388 20.72 37.33 14.61
N LYS A 389 21.16 36.96 13.40
CA LYS A 389 22.55 37.16 12.97
C LYS A 389 22.88 38.64 12.84
N GLU A 390 22.01 39.43 12.23
CA GLU A 390 22.19 40.89 12.11
C GLU A 390 22.26 41.56 13.47
N ASP A 391 21.33 41.24 14.38
CA ASP A 391 21.30 41.76 15.75
C ASP A 391 22.55 41.35 16.54
N LEU A 392 23.02 40.11 16.38
CA LEU A 392 24.25 39.63 17.01
C LEU A 392 25.49 40.38 16.52
N GLU A 393 25.61 40.63 15.21
CA GLU A 393 26.73 41.41 14.66
C GLU A 393 26.65 42.88 15.08
N ALA A 394 25.45 43.47 15.15
CA ALA A 394 25.24 44.82 15.66
C ALA A 394 25.65 44.94 17.14
N GLU A 395 25.32 43.96 17.99
CA GLU A 395 25.73 43.97 19.39
C GLU A 395 27.24 43.73 19.56
N LYS A 396 27.85 42.84 18.77
CA LYS A 396 29.32 42.71 18.75
C LYS A 396 29.99 44.04 18.39
N ALA A 397 29.45 44.80 17.43
CA ALA A 397 29.97 46.11 17.06
C ALA A 397 29.85 47.13 18.21
N LYS A 398 28.73 47.13 18.94
CA LYS A 398 28.56 47.99 20.13
C LYS A 398 29.54 47.63 21.24
N HIS A 399 29.74 46.34 21.55
CA HIS A 399 30.70 45.89 22.56
C HIS A 399 32.16 46.12 22.15
N ALA A 400 32.48 46.08 20.85
CA ALA A 400 33.79 46.47 20.35
C ALA A 400 34.03 47.99 20.50
N SER A 401 32.98 48.81 20.49
CA SER A 401 33.08 50.26 20.71
C SER A 401 33.19 50.66 22.19
N SER A 402 32.66 49.87 23.13
CA SER A 402 32.84 50.10 24.58
C SER A 402 34.24 49.76 25.12
N ALA A 403 35.08 49.07 24.32
CA ALA A 403 36.50 48.87 24.62
C ALA A 403 37.38 50.11 24.28
N LYS A 404 36.78 51.24 23.90
CA LYS A 404 37.44 52.53 23.68
C LYS A 404 37.23 53.53 24.83
N ILE A 405 37.20 53.09 26.08
CA ILE A 405 37.69 54.02 27.12
C ILE A 405 39.19 54.04 26.90
N GLU A 406 39.72 55.10 26.28
CA GLU A 406 41.16 55.24 26.17
C GLU A 406 41.72 55.15 27.60
N PRO A 407 42.62 54.18 27.89
CA PRO A 407 43.24 54.02 29.19
C PRO A 407 43.76 55.33 29.80
N GLU A 408 44.13 56.28 28.94
CA GLU A 408 44.62 57.60 29.34
C GLU A 408 43.52 58.45 30.00
N ASN A 409 42.25 58.29 29.61
CA ASN A 409 41.15 58.95 30.29
C ASN A 409 40.93 58.38 31.70
N VAL A 410 41.19 57.09 31.91
CA VAL A 410 41.11 56.47 33.25
C VAL A 410 42.20 57.00 34.17
N CYS A 411 43.43 57.17 33.66
CA CYS A 411 44.50 57.79 34.45
C CYS A 411 44.22 59.28 34.71
N ASN A 412 43.74 60.03 33.71
CA ASN A 412 43.44 61.45 33.86
C ASN A 412 42.26 61.73 34.81
N GLU A 413 41.27 60.84 34.93
CA GLU A 413 40.16 60.97 35.89
C GLU A 413 40.61 60.89 37.36
N ILE A 414 41.72 60.20 37.67
CA ILE A 414 42.31 60.17 39.02
C ILE A 414 42.79 61.58 39.42
N GLY A 415 43.26 62.35 38.42
CA GLY A 415 43.70 63.72 38.58
C GLY A 415 44.85 63.90 39.58
N ASP A 416 45.00 65.12 40.08
CA ASP A 416 46.16 65.52 40.89
C ASP A 416 46.02 65.22 42.39
N LYS A 417 44.82 64.82 42.83
CA LYS A 417 44.44 64.81 44.24
C LYS A 417 44.87 63.55 44.99
N ASN A 418 45.38 62.54 44.29
CA ASN A 418 45.65 61.24 44.92
C ASN A 418 46.79 60.46 44.24
N GLU A 419 48.03 60.93 44.43
CA GLU A 419 49.26 60.28 43.96
C GLU A 419 49.33 58.79 44.36
N THR A 420 48.90 58.46 45.58
CA THR A 420 48.91 57.08 46.08
C THR A 420 47.93 56.17 45.33
N VAL A 421 46.79 56.70 44.89
CA VAL A 421 45.82 55.95 44.07
C VAL A 421 46.31 55.84 42.62
N CYS A 422 46.93 56.90 42.08
CA CYS A 422 47.56 56.86 40.76
C CYS A 422 48.63 55.76 40.68
N ALA A 423 49.56 55.73 41.64
CA ALA A 423 50.65 54.75 41.67
C ALA A 423 50.18 53.29 41.89
N LYS A 424 49.00 53.10 42.48
CA LYS A 424 48.38 51.77 42.69
C LYS A 424 47.50 51.34 41.53
N THR A 425 47.14 52.25 40.62
CA THR A 425 46.28 51.93 39.47
C THR A 425 47.14 51.29 38.38
N PRO A 426 46.87 50.04 37.98
CA PRO A 426 47.68 49.32 37.01
C PRO A 426 47.78 50.07 35.68
N GLY A 427 49.00 50.42 35.27
CA GLY A 427 49.26 51.09 34.00
C GLY A 427 49.28 52.62 34.07
N CYS A 428 48.90 53.23 35.20
CA CYS A 428 49.03 54.67 35.45
C CYS A 428 50.31 54.99 36.22
N HIS A 429 50.84 56.21 36.06
CA HIS A 429 51.93 56.75 36.86
C HIS A 429 51.75 58.24 37.08
N PHE A 430 52.22 58.71 38.24
CA PHE A 430 52.09 60.10 38.64
C PHE A 430 53.28 60.91 38.13
N VAL A 431 53.00 62.05 37.51
CA VAL A 431 53.95 62.99 36.92
C VAL A 431 53.60 64.37 37.45
N SER A 432 54.32 64.82 38.48
CA SER A 432 54.09 66.10 39.16
C SER A 432 54.41 67.34 38.32
N THR A 433 55.03 67.17 37.14
CA THR A 433 55.38 68.26 36.21
C THR A 433 54.32 68.55 35.17
N ASN A 434 53.20 67.82 35.17
CA ASN A 434 52.13 68.02 34.21
C ASN A 434 51.23 69.21 34.63
N SER A 435 50.41 69.68 33.68
CA SER A 435 49.41 70.71 33.94
C SER A 435 48.34 70.21 34.92
N GLU A 436 47.84 71.09 35.79
CA GLU A 436 46.77 70.77 36.74
C GLU A 436 45.62 69.99 36.10
N GLY A 437 45.23 68.89 36.75
CA GLY A 437 44.23 67.92 36.33
C GLY A 437 44.77 66.73 35.55
N LYS A 438 46.08 66.67 35.25
CA LYS A 438 46.71 65.63 34.40
C LYS A 438 47.98 65.03 34.99
N ASN A 439 48.14 65.09 36.31
CA ASN A 439 49.33 64.55 36.94
C ASN A 439 49.31 63.02 37.03
N SER A 440 48.20 62.35 36.70
CA SER A 440 48.11 60.89 36.59
C SER A 440 47.92 60.50 35.12
N THR A 441 48.93 59.84 34.52
CA THR A 441 48.97 59.52 33.08
C THR A 441 49.39 58.08 32.82
N LEU A 442 49.14 57.55 31.63
CA LEU A 442 49.57 56.19 31.28
C LEU A 442 51.09 56.04 31.32
N THR A 443 51.53 54.86 31.72
CA THR A 443 52.91 54.43 31.56
C THR A 443 53.26 54.21 30.08
N LYS A 444 54.47 54.63 29.66
CA LYS A 444 54.98 54.48 28.29
C LYS A 444 54.92 53.06 27.73
N GLU A 445 55.03 52.05 28.60
CA GLU A 445 54.91 50.64 28.19
C GLU A 445 53.47 50.27 27.82
N THR A 446 52.49 50.87 28.50
CA THR A 446 51.06 50.68 28.25
C THR A 446 50.61 51.51 27.04
N GLU A 447 51.17 52.71 26.83
CA GLU A 447 50.93 53.55 25.64
C GLU A 447 51.33 52.81 24.36
N LYS A 448 52.53 52.22 24.31
CA LYS A 448 53.01 51.44 23.16
C LYS A 448 52.14 50.21 22.85
N LYS A 449 51.60 49.55 23.88
CA LYS A 449 50.67 48.42 23.71
C LYS A 449 49.34 48.87 23.12
N GLN A 450 48.90 50.10 23.39
CA GLN A 450 47.69 50.70 22.82
C GLN A 450 47.89 51.13 21.37
N GLU A 451 49.03 51.75 21.02
CA GLU A 451 49.37 52.12 19.64
C GLU A 451 49.46 50.89 18.73
N ASN A 452 50.06 49.78 19.20
CA ASN A 452 50.09 48.52 18.45
C ASN A 452 48.70 47.91 18.23
N LYS A 453 47.79 48.01 19.21
CA LYS A 453 46.40 47.53 19.05
C LYS A 453 45.59 48.41 18.08
N GLN A 454 45.77 49.73 18.12
CA GLN A 454 45.11 50.64 17.19
C GLN A 454 45.67 50.52 15.75
N GLY A 455 46.97 50.24 15.59
CA GLY A 455 47.61 49.96 14.30
C GLY A 455 47.10 48.66 13.64
N ILE A 456 46.90 47.60 14.41
CA ILE A 456 46.33 46.32 13.92
C ILE A 456 44.85 46.48 13.55
N SER A 457 44.09 47.28 14.30
CA SER A 457 42.67 47.56 14.02
C SER A 457 42.46 48.33 12.72
N LYS A 458 43.34 49.28 12.36
CA LYS A 458 43.22 50.06 11.12
C LYS A 458 43.52 49.24 9.86
N THR A 459 44.38 48.22 9.95
CA THR A 459 44.70 47.32 8.83
C THR A 459 43.59 46.29 8.56
N ARG A 460 42.81 45.91 9.59
CA ARG A 460 41.71 44.93 9.46
C ARG A 460 40.40 45.54 8.93
N MET A 461 40.21 46.86 9.04
CA MET A 461 39.03 47.56 8.51
C MET A 461 39.13 47.93 7.02
N LYS A 462 40.26 47.66 6.36
CA LYS A 462 40.53 47.98 4.94
C LYS A 462 40.63 46.74 4.01
N ARG A 463 40.22 45.56 4.48
CA ARG A 463 40.13 44.34 3.65
C ARG A 463 38.70 43.84 3.55
#